data_AF-A0A958D467-F1
#
_entry.id   AF-A0A958D467-F1
#
_cell.length_a   1.000
_cell.length_b   1.000
_cell.length_c   1.000
_cell.angle_alpha   90.00
_cell.angle_beta   90.00
_cell.angle_gamma   90.00
#
_symmetry.space_group_name_H-M   'P 1'
#
loop_
_entity.id
_entity.type
_entity.pdbx_description
1 polymer ?
#
loop_
_entity_poly.entity_id
_entity_poly.type
_entity_poly.pdbx_seq_one_letter_code
_entity_poly.pdbx_strand_id
1 'polypeptide(L)'
;DFYDWIGGAVETGKGDTVVWFVGAKRDENGRIVADPSALFAFPVSGQQRGGTFLFNTSQVNLWFTFGPVPLRRFDLRGTFDASGQVRPDAQFLAEAVCEDIPEYGALMPATGMCDTQGLITAGGTFLGGSAKSPAVRRVPGMEIGSITVNPGPPTTLSASIQTLTSYTSDDHFVSILLLDNQGKPLPIDYYSKTSLQTGPNNQITGVTLEVDQPLPPGVEAIVMTDAFPAKRQTIEAGS
;
A
#
# COMPACT_ATOMS: atom_id res chain seq x y z
N ASP A 1 18.74 -1.68 -4.29
CA ASP A 1 17.51 -1.38 -5.04
C ASP A 1 17.12 0.07 -4.83
N PHE A 2 16.63 0.73 -5.89
CA PHE A 2 16.03 2.06 -5.84
C PHE A 2 14.57 1.91 -6.24
N TYR A 3 13.66 2.49 -5.46
CA TYR A 3 12.23 2.43 -5.73
C TYR A 3 11.68 3.84 -5.83
N ASP A 4 10.94 4.11 -6.90
CA ASP A 4 10.03 5.24 -6.93
C ASP A 4 8.68 4.78 -6.38
N TRP A 5 8.11 5.56 -5.46
CA TRP A 5 6.81 5.28 -4.84
C TRP A 5 5.84 6.39 -5.22
N ILE A 6 4.57 6.04 -5.40
CA ILE A 6 3.51 7.03 -5.55
C ILE A 6 2.42 6.78 -4.51
N GLY A 7 2.07 7.84 -3.79
CA GLY A 7 1.13 7.81 -2.68
C GLY A 7 -0.11 8.62 -2.95
N GLY A 8 -1.28 8.05 -2.65
CA GLY A 8 -2.57 8.73 -2.66
C GLY A 8 -3.08 8.97 -1.27
N ALA A 9 -3.47 10.22 -0.96
CA ALA A 9 -4.13 10.52 0.29
C ALA A 9 -5.54 9.92 0.31
N VAL A 10 -5.87 9.23 1.39
CA VAL A 10 -7.19 8.65 1.66
C VAL A 10 -7.77 9.39 2.86
N GLU A 11 -8.84 10.15 2.62
CA GLU A 11 -9.54 10.87 3.68
C GLU A 11 -10.24 9.88 4.62
N THR A 12 -9.99 9.98 5.93
CA THR A 12 -10.58 9.08 6.95
C THR A 12 -11.64 9.77 7.81
N GLY A 13 -11.70 11.11 7.81
CA GLY A 13 -12.58 11.89 8.69
C GLY A 13 -12.26 11.80 10.19
N LYS A 14 -11.19 11.10 10.59
CA LYS A 14 -10.84 10.80 12.01
C LYS A 14 -9.58 11.51 12.51
N GLY A 15 -9.04 12.45 11.73
CA GLY A 15 -7.90 13.29 12.11
C GLY A 15 -6.53 12.71 11.76
N ASP A 16 -6.45 11.40 11.51
CA ASP A 16 -5.26 10.76 10.94
C ASP A 16 -5.33 10.79 9.40
N THR A 17 -4.18 11.05 8.77
CA THR A 17 -4.00 10.93 7.32
C THR A 17 -3.61 9.51 6.99
N VAL A 18 -4.28 8.88 6.03
CA VAL A 18 -3.83 7.64 5.41
C VAL A 18 -3.25 7.97 4.04
N VAL A 19 -2.08 7.41 3.74
CA VAL A 19 -1.48 7.46 2.41
C VAL A 19 -1.32 6.04 1.92
N TRP A 20 -1.95 5.72 0.80
CA TRP A 20 -1.81 4.44 0.13
C TRP A 20 -0.70 4.52 -0.91
N PHE A 21 0.37 3.76 -0.70
CA PHE A 21 1.49 3.67 -1.62
C PHE A 21 1.37 2.47 -2.54
N VAL A 22 1.79 2.67 -3.78
CA VAL A 22 2.14 1.61 -4.73
C VAL A 22 3.50 1.89 -5.33
N GLY A 23 4.11 0.85 -5.89
CA GLY A 23 5.30 1.00 -6.72
C GLY A 23 5.07 1.90 -7.91
N ALA A 24 6.11 2.62 -8.31
CA ALA A 24 6.04 3.57 -9.41
C ALA A 24 7.29 3.47 -10.31
N LYS A 25 7.10 3.90 -11.56
CA LYS A 25 8.16 4.04 -12.57
C LYS A 25 7.97 5.32 -13.35
N ARG A 26 8.95 5.67 -14.17
CA ARG A 26 8.83 6.72 -15.18
C ARG A 26 8.40 6.13 -16.52
N ASP A 27 7.37 6.71 -17.11
CA ASP A 27 6.99 6.39 -18.50
C ASP A 27 8.01 6.97 -19.50
N GLU A 28 7.80 6.71 -20.80
CA GLU A 28 8.65 7.23 -21.89
C GLU A 28 8.75 8.77 -21.92
N ASN A 29 7.79 9.48 -21.31
CA ASN A 29 7.76 10.93 -21.20
C ASN A 29 8.33 11.44 -19.86
N GLY A 30 8.92 10.55 -19.05
CA GLY A 30 9.50 10.85 -17.75
C GLY A 30 8.47 11.10 -16.64
N ARG A 31 7.19 10.79 -16.86
CA ARG A 31 6.10 10.98 -15.88
C ARG A 31 6.04 9.79 -14.93
N ILE A 32 5.81 10.07 -13.64
CA ILE A 32 5.59 9.02 -12.65
C ILE A 32 4.23 8.36 -12.91
N VAL A 33 4.24 7.03 -13.07
CA VAL A 33 3.08 6.16 -13.24
C VAL A 33 3.19 4.96 -12.30
N ALA A 34 2.09 4.23 -12.10
CA ALA A 34 2.12 3.00 -11.31
C ALA A 34 3.05 1.97 -11.95
N ASP A 35 3.63 1.11 -11.10
CA ASP A 35 4.46 0.00 -11.52
C ASP A 35 4.11 -1.25 -10.70
N PRO A 36 3.21 -2.11 -11.22
CA PRO A 36 2.87 -3.37 -10.57
C PRO A 36 4.07 -4.30 -10.39
N SER A 37 5.11 -4.17 -11.23
CA SER A 37 6.31 -5.03 -11.18
C SER A 37 7.22 -4.74 -9.99
N ALA A 38 6.99 -3.65 -9.26
CA ALA A 38 7.70 -3.34 -8.02
C ALA A 38 7.21 -4.17 -6.82
N LEU A 39 6.10 -4.91 -6.98
CA LEU A 39 5.60 -5.91 -6.04
C LEU A 39 5.17 -5.41 -4.66
N PHE A 40 4.84 -4.13 -4.48
CA PHE A 40 4.30 -3.67 -3.21
C PHE A 40 3.14 -2.70 -3.38
N ALA A 41 2.23 -2.79 -2.42
CA ALA A 41 1.17 -1.84 -2.17
C ALA A 41 0.87 -1.87 -0.67
N PHE A 42 0.92 -0.72 0.00
CA PHE A 42 0.68 -0.66 1.43
C PHE A 42 0.22 0.72 1.87
N PRO A 43 -0.64 0.80 2.90
CA PRO A 43 -0.97 2.05 3.54
C PRO A 43 0.07 2.41 4.60
N VAL A 44 0.32 3.70 4.75
CA VAL A 44 0.84 4.29 5.99
C VAL A 44 -0.22 5.20 6.58
N SER A 45 -0.20 5.37 7.90
CA SER A 45 -1.14 6.26 8.57
C SER A 45 -0.49 7.04 9.70
N GLY A 46 -1.03 8.20 10.01
CA GLY A 46 -0.62 8.96 11.19
C GLY A 46 -0.95 10.44 11.07
N GLN A 47 -0.25 11.24 11.87
CA GLN A 47 -0.59 12.64 12.04
C GLN A 47 0.17 13.53 11.06
N GLN A 48 -0.53 14.56 10.57
CA GLN A 48 0.06 15.66 9.83
C GLN A 48 -0.40 16.99 10.45
N ARG A 49 0.55 17.84 10.85
CA ARG A 49 0.28 19.14 11.49
C ARG A 49 1.28 20.17 11.01
N GLY A 50 0.78 21.30 10.48
CA GLY A 50 1.63 22.41 10.04
C GLY A 50 2.69 22.02 8.99
N GLY A 51 2.37 21.06 8.13
CA GLY A 51 3.30 20.52 7.12
C GLY A 51 4.20 19.37 7.63
N THR A 52 4.41 19.23 8.94
CA THR A 52 5.14 18.10 9.52
C THR A 52 4.25 16.86 9.56
N PHE A 53 4.79 15.72 9.17
CA PHE A 53 4.11 14.43 9.21
C PHE A 53 4.91 13.37 9.97
N LEU A 54 4.17 12.45 10.58
CA LEU A 54 4.66 11.19 11.11
C LEU A 54 3.66 10.11 10.71
N PHE A 55 4.06 9.29 9.76
CA PHE A 55 3.28 8.16 9.28
C PHE A 55 3.99 6.86 9.64
N ASN A 56 3.22 5.84 9.96
CA ASN A 56 3.75 4.53 10.25
C ASN A 56 2.86 3.44 9.66
N THR A 57 3.45 2.26 9.53
CA THR A 57 2.76 1.01 9.22
C THR A 57 3.55 -0.15 9.82
N SER A 58 2.90 -1.31 9.89
CA SER A 58 3.47 -2.56 10.40
C SER A 58 2.88 -3.72 9.63
N GLN A 59 3.59 -4.85 9.60
CA GLN A 59 3.16 -6.06 8.88
C GLN A 59 3.03 -5.82 7.37
N VAL A 60 3.98 -5.05 6.82
CA VAL A 60 4.08 -4.81 5.38
C VAL A 60 5.30 -5.53 4.83
N ASN A 61 5.18 -6.09 3.63
CA ASN A 61 6.31 -6.66 2.91
C ASN A 61 6.89 -5.62 1.96
N LEU A 62 8.19 -5.34 2.08
CA LEU A 62 8.93 -4.64 1.04
C LEU A 62 9.74 -5.65 0.23
N TRP A 63 9.59 -5.61 -1.09
CA TRP A 63 10.22 -6.56 -1.99
C TRP A 63 11.55 -6.04 -2.49
N PHE A 64 12.62 -6.73 -2.12
CA PHE A 64 13.98 -6.50 -2.59
C PHE A 64 14.37 -7.50 -3.67
N THR A 65 15.47 -7.27 -4.38
CA THR A 65 15.99 -8.18 -5.41
C THR A 65 16.22 -9.61 -4.86
N PHE A 66 16.44 -9.73 -3.55
CA PHE A 66 16.65 -10.98 -2.83
C PHE A 66 15.40 -11.53 -2.11
N GLY A 67 14.20 -10.99 -2.41
CA GLY A 67 12.93 -11.47 -1.87
C GLY A 67 12.21 -10.47 -0.95
N PRO A 68 11.04 -10.86 -0.40
CA PRO A 68 10.26 -10.02 0.48
C PRO A 68 10.91 -9.92 1.86
N VAL A 69 10.91 -8.71 2.43
CA VAL A 69 11.32 -8.46 3.81
C VAL A 69 10.09 -8.04 4.60
N PRO A 70 9.62 -8.89 5.54
CA PRO A 70 8.50 -8.56 6.41
C PRO A 70 8.93 -7.52 7.44
N LEU A 71 8.38 -6.32 7.30
CA LEU A 71 8.63 -5.23 8.23
C LEU A 71 7.71 -5.35 9.45
N ARG A 72 8.34 -5.42 10.61
CA ARG A 72 7.66 -5.26 11.90
C ARG A 72 7.22 -3.81 12.10
N ARG A 73 8.00 -2.87 11.58
CA ARG A 73 7.76 -1.43 11.69
C ARG A 73 8.31 -0.71 10.46
N PHE A 74 7.56 0.26 9.97
CA PHE A 74 8.00 1.19 8.96
C PHE A 74 7.46 2.58 9.25
N ASP A 75 8.35 3.53 9.53
CA ASP A 75 8.01 4.92 9.82
C ASP A 75 8.53 5.84 8.71
N LEU A 76 7.71 6.83 8.35
CA LEU A 76 8.06 7.97 7.52
C LEU A 76 7.79 9.24 8.32
N ARG A 77 8.79 10.11 8.41
CA ARG A 77 8.64 11.43 9.05
C ARG A 77 9.34 12.50 8.24
N GLY A 78 8.86 13.73 8.36
CA GLY A 78 9.48 14.87 7.70
C GLY A 78 8.55 16.06 7.66
N THR A 79 8.90 17.05 6.84
CA THR A 79 8.10 18.25 6.66
C THR A 79 7.85 18.51 5.18
N PHE A 80 6.59 18.74 4.81
CA PHE A 80 6.25 19.33 3.51
C PHE A 80 6.47 20.84 3.54
N ASP A 81 7.07 21.39 2.49
CA ASP A 81 7.07 22.82 2.25
C ASP A 81 5.72 23.30 1.65
N ALA A 82 5.59 24.61 1.44
CA ALA A 82 4.36 25.20 0.90
C ALA A 82 4.01 24.75 -0.53
N SER A 83 4.97 24.17 -1.26
CA SER A 83 4.77 23.60 -2.60
C SER A 83 4.42 22.10 -2.57
N GLY A 84 4.39 21.50 -1.37
CA GLY A 84 4.17 20.07 -1.18
C GLY A 84 5.41 19.22 -1.45
N GLN A 85 6.61 19.82 -1.49
CA GLN A 85 7.86 19.06 -1.51
C GLN A 85 8.30 18.65 -0.13
N VAL A 86 8.82 17.44 -0.01
CA VAL A 86 9.42 16.93 1.22
C VAL A 86 10.75 17.63 1.42
N ARG A 87 10.93 18.26 2.59
CA ARG A 87 12.16 18.96 2.96
C ARG A 87 13.29 17.95 3.26
N PRO A 88 14.56 18.39 3.22
CA PRO A 88 15.71 17.53 3.55
C PRO A 88 15.81 17.04 5.01
N ASP A 89 14.78 17.27 5.83
CA ASP A 89 14.66 16.74 7.20
C ASP A 89 13.98 15.36 7.24
N ALA A 90 13.49 14.87 6.10
CA ALA A 90 12.72 13.65 6.02
C ALA A 90 13.56 12.40 6.23
N GLN A 91 13.01 11.48 7.02
CA GLN A 91 13.69 10.27 7.45
C GLN A 91 12.71 9.10 7.46
N PHE A 92 13.21 7.94 7.09
CA PHE A 92 12.52 6.67 7.32
C PHE A 92 13.25 5.85 8.39
N LEU A 93 12.48 4.99 9.05
CA LEU A 93 12.97 3.93 9.91
C LEU A 93 12.23 2.64 9.52
N ALA A 94 12.96 1.56 9.28
CA ALA A 94 12.43 0.25 8.99
C ALA A 94 13.05 -0.77 9.95
N GLU A 95 12.25 -1.65 10.51
CA GLU A 95 12.70 -2.75 11.36
C GLU A 95 12.10 -4.06 10.85
N ALA A 96 12.94 -5.09 10.71
CA ALA A 96 12.53 -6.46 10.45
C ALA A 96 13.15 -7.41 11.47
N VAL A 97 12.44 -8.50 11.78
CA VAL A 97 12.98 -9.60 12.56
C VAL A 97 13.79 -10.47 11.61
N CYS A 98 15.08 -10.66 11.88
CA CYS A 98 15.96 -11.36 10.95
C CYS A 98 15.49 -12.78 10.64
N GLU A 99 15.02 -13.53 11.64
CA GLU A 99 14.52 -14.91 11.47
C GLU A 99 13.29 -14.99 10.54
N ASP A 100 12.46 -13.94 10.51
CA ASP A 100 11.25 -13.90 9.70
C ASP A 100 11.56 -13.61 8.22
N ILE A 101 12.78 -13.19 7.89
CA ILE A 101 13.19 -12.91 6.52
C ILE A 101 13.38 -14.25 5.77
N PRO A 102 12.59 -14.51 4.71
CA PRO A 102 12.70 -15.74 3.95
C PRO A 102 14.10 -15.96 3.38
N GLU A 103 14.44 -17.23 3.15
CA GLU A 103 15.66 -17.71 2.47
C GLU A 103 16.99 -17.52 3.22
N TYR A 104 17.29 -16.33 3.74
CA TYR A 104 18.61 -16.02 4.32
C TYR A 104 18.56 -15.46 5.74
N GLY A 105 17.36 -15.18 6.27
CA GLY A 105 17.18 -14.62 7.61
C GLY A 105 17.88 -15.39 8.73
N ALA A 106 17.83 -16.72 8.66
CA ALA A 106 18.49 -17.61 9.63
C ALA A 106 20.02 -17.48 9.67
N LEU A 107 20.66 -17.01 8.59
CA LEU A 107 22.10 -16.82 8.52
C LEU A 107 22.54 -15.41 8.94
N MET A 108 21.63 -14.44 8.95
CA MET A 108 21.95 -13.03 9.22
C MET A 108 22.56 -12.78 10.61
N PRO A 109 22.10 -13.42 11.71
CA PRO A 109 22.73 -13.24 13.01
C PRO A 109 24.22 -13.62 13.02
N ALA A 110 24.61 -14.68 12.30
CA ALA A 110 25.99 -15.13 12.22
C ALA A 110 26.92 -14.14 11.49
N THR A 111 26.36 -13.26 10.66
CA THR A 111 27.10 -12.22 9.95
C THR A 111 27.26 -10.92 10.74
N GLY A 112 26.61 -10.80 11.91
CA GLY A 112 26.58 -9.57 12.69
C GLY A 112 25.68 -8.47 12.12
N MET A 113 24.84 -8.79 11.13
CA MET A 113 23.86 -7.85 10.55
C MET A 113 22.66 -7.58 11.49
N CYS A 114 22.36 -8.51 12.39
CA CYS A 114 21.29 -8.37 13.36
C CYS A 114 21.83 -7.87 14.69
N ASP A 115 21.06 -7.06 15.39
CA ASP A 115 21.36 -6.67 16.75
C ASP A 115 21.14 -7.83 17.75
N THR A 116 21.40 -7.58 19.03
CA THR A 116 21.23 -8.57 20.10
C THR A 116 19.79 -9.00 20.34
N GLN A 117 18.81 -8.30 19.75
CA GLN A 117 17.39 -8.63 19.80
C GLN A 117 16.94 -9.40 18.55
N GLY A 118 17.86 -9.71 17.64
CA GLY A 118 17.56 -10.41 16.38
C GLY A 118 16.93 -9.51 15.32
N LEU A 119 17.11 -8.19 15.43
CA LEU A 119 16.52 -7.22 14.51
C LEU A 119 17.55 -6.68 13.54
N ILE A 120 17.11 -6.46 12.30
CA ILE A 120 17.79 -5.58 11.37
C ILE A 120 17.03 -4.26 11.30
N THR A 121 17.76 -3.17 11.53
CA THR A 121 17.22 -1.82 11.49
C THR A 121 17.88 -1.06 10.33
N ALA A 122 17.05 -0.48 9.47
CA ALA A 122 17.48 0.42 8.42
C ALA A 122 16.91 1.82 8.67
N GLY A 123 17.73 2.83 8.48
CA GLY A 123 17.30 4.22 8.56
C GLY A 123 18.01 5.05 7.51
N GLY A 124 17.33 6.07 7.02
CA GLY A 124 17.88 6.93 5.97
C GLY A 124 16.99 8.12 5.69
N THR A 125 17.42 8.94 4.74
CA THR A 125 16.65 10.08 4.24
C THR A 125 15.97 9.72 2.93
N PHE A 126 14.85 10.37 2.62
CA PHE A 126 14.18 10.22 1.33
C PHE A 126 13.81 11.57 0.73
N LEU A 127 13.62 11.57 -0.58
CA LEU A 127 13.08 12.70 -1.33
C LEU A 127 11.62 12.42 -1.68
N GLY A 128 10.83 13.47 -1.82
CA GLY A 128 9.43 13.33 -2.20
C GLY A 128 8.80 14.66 -2.56
N GLY A 129 7.67 14.61 -3.23
CA GLY A 129 6.89 15.80 -3.54
C GLY A 129 5.59 15.45 -4.26
N SER A 130 4.80 16.47 -4.56
CA SER A 130 3.56 16.28 -5.32
C SER A 130 3.85 15.80 -6.74
N ALA A 131 3.15 14.75 -7.18
CA ALA A 131 3.25 14.24 -8.54
C ALA A 131 1.98 14.57 -9.35
N LYS A 132 2.15 15.07 -10.58
CA LYS A 132 1.08 15.09 -11.58
C LYS A 132 1.06 13.74 -12.30
N SER A 133 0.38 12.78 -11.72
CA SER A 133 0.32 11.41 -12.23
C SER A 133 -1.12 10.95 -12.53
N PRO A 134 -1.34 10.10 -13.54
CA PRO A 134 -2.62 9.40 -13.70
C PRO A 134 -2.92 8.43 -12.54
N ALA A 135 -1.89 7.89 -11.85
CA ALA A 135 -2.06 6.91 -10.77
C ALA A 135 -2.81 7.47 -9.54
N VAL A 136 -2.85 8.79 -9.37
CA VAL A 136 -3.55 9.47 -8.25
C VAL A 136 -4.85 10.12 -8.72
N ARG A 137 -5.46 9.64 -9.81
CA ARG A 137 -6.67 10.20 -10.40
C ARG A 137 -7.70 9.13 -10.68
N ARG A 138 -8.97 9.55 -10.69
CA ARG A 138 -10.06 8.73 -11.20
C ARG A 138 -9.78 8.34 -12.65
N VAL A 139 -9.90 7.06 -12.95
CA VAL A 139 -9.83 6.53 -14.32
C VAL A 139 -11.15 6.86 -15.04
N PRO A 140 -11.13 7.61 -16.16
CA PRO A 140 -12.35 7.94 -16.90
C PRO A 140 -13.06 6.69 -17.42
N GLY A 141 -14.40 6.64 -17.26
CA GLY A 141 -15.22 5.52 -17.73
C GLY A 141 -15.09 4.23 -16.93
N MET A 142 -14.29 4.22 -15.86
CA MET A 142 -14.22 3.07 -14.95
C MET A 142 -15.45 3.04 -14.03
N GLU A 143 -16.08 1.87 -13.95
CA GLU A 143 -17.15 1.58 -13.00
C GLU A 143 -16.73 0.45 -12.06
N ILE A 144 -17.01 0.64 -10.77
CA ILE A 144 -16.67 -0.35 -9.74
C ILE A 144 -17.98 -0.84 -9.11
N GLY A 145 -18.19 -2.15 -9.18
CA GLY A 145 -19.30 -2.86 -8.55
C GLY A 145 -19.29 -2.72 -7.03
N SER A 146 -20.35 -3.17 -6.37
CA SER A 146 -20.36 -3.21 -4.90
C SER A 146 -19.29 -4.17 -4.39
N ILE A 147 -18.74 -3.89 -3.21
CA ILE A 147 -17.79 -4.76 -2.54
C ILE A 147 -18.61 -5.86 -1.86
N THR A 148 -18.42 -7.10 -2.27
CA THR A 148 -19.03 -8.28 -1.67
C THR A 148 -18.07 -8.89 -0.67
N VAL A 149 -18.58 -9.27 0.50
CA VAL A 149 -17.80 -9.93 1.55
C VAL A 149 -18.27 -11.38 1.63
N ASN A 150 -17.33 -12.32 1.45
CA ASN A 150 -17.59 -13.73 1.71
C ASN A 150 -16.86 -14.11 3.01
N PRO A 151 -17.58 -14.29 4.12
CA PRO A 151 -16.97 -14.70 5.38
C PRO A 151 -16.42 -16.13 5.26
N GLY A 152 -15.24 -16.37 5.81
CA GLY A 152 -14.58 -17.68 5.80
C GLY A 152 -13.17 -17.61 6.39
N PRO A 153 -12.47 -18.75 6.44
CA PRO A 153 -11.02 -18.81 6.64
C PRO A 153 -10.31 -19.09 5.30
N PRO A 154 -9.79 -18.07 4.57
CA PRO A 154 -9.80 -16.64 4.88
C PRO A 154 -11.11 -15.94 4.49
N THR A 155 -11.33 -14.74 5.05
CA THR A 155 -12.44 -13.87 4.62
C THR A 155 -12.01 -13.20 3.32
N THR A 156 -12.91 -13.12 2.34
CA THR A 156 -12.60 -12.49 1.05
C THR A 156 -13.50 -11.29 0.79
N LEU A 157 -12.91 -10.23 0.25
CA LEU A 157 -13.63 -9.06 -0.25
C LEU A 157 -13.39 -8.95 -1.74
N SER A 158 -14.45 -8.83 -2.53
CA SER A 158 -14.34 -8.78 -3.99
C SER A 158 -15.17 -7.65 -4.58
N ALA A 159 -14.67 -7.02 -5.65
CA ALA A 159 -15.41 -6.05 -6.44
C ALA A 159 -15.20 -6.31 -7.93
N SER A 160 -16.28 -6.26 -8.71
CA SER A 160 -16.17 -6.23 -10.17
C SER A 160 -15.75 -4.85 -10.65
N ILE A 161 -15.02 -4.80 -11.75
CA ILE A 161 -14.50 -3.57 -12.33
C ILE A 161 -14.77 -3.59 -13.82
N GLN A 162 -15.43 -2.55 -14.33
CA GLN A 162 -15.53 -2.30 -15.76
C GLN A 162 -14.55 -1.18 -16.11
N THR A 163 -13.70 -1.44 -17.11
CA THR A 163 -12.61 -0.56 -17.50
C THR A 163 -12.51 -0.46 -19.01
N LEU A 164 -11.69 0.47 -19.49
CA LEU A 164 -11.21 0.44 -20.87
C LEU A 164 -10.26 -0.75 -21.05
N THR A 165 -10.19 -1.30 -22.26
CA THR A 165 -9.33 -2.46 -22.59
C THR A 165 -7.84 -2.18 -22.39
N SER A 166 -7.44 -0.91 -22.31
CA SER A 166 -6.06 -0.49 -22.03
C SER A 166 -5.70 -0.49 -20.54
N TYR A 167 -6.65 -0.73 -19.63
CA TYR A 167 -6.38 -0.78 -18.20
C TYR A 167 -6.04 -2.21 -17.78
N THR A 168 -4.76 -2.57 -17.94
CA THR A 168 -4.26 -3.94 -17.81
C THR A 168 -3.49 -4.15 -16.50
N SER A 169 -3.39 -5.40 -16.05
CA SER A 169 -2.62 -5.79 -14.86
C SER A 169 -1.11 -5.63 -15.03
N ASP A 170 -0.62 -5.47 -16.26
CA ASP A 170 0.80 -5.24 -16.54
C ASP A 170 1.23 -3.81 -16.20
N ASP A 171 0.28 -2.86 -16.25
CA ASP A 171 0.51 -1.44 -16.04
C ASP A 171 -0.14 -0.88 -14.76
N HIS A 172 -1.16 -1.56 -14.25
CA HIS A 172 -1.96 -1.08 -13.12
C HIS A 172 -2.12 -2.10 -12.01
N PHE A 173 -2.26 -1.59 -10.79
CA PHE A 173 -2.55 -2.39 -9.61
C PHE A 173 -3.85 -1.93 -8.96
N VAL A 174 -4.72 -2.86 -8.59
CA VAL A 174 -5.97 -2.55 -7.88
C VAL A 174 -6.04 -3.41 -6.62
N SER A 175 -6.36 -2.80 -5.48
CA SER A 175 -6.57 -3.52 -4.22
C SER A 175 -7.75 -2.93 -3.45
N ILE A 176 -8.11 -3.52 -2.32
CA ILE A 176 -9.16 -3.05 -1.43
C ILE A 176 -8.53 -2.65 -0.10
N LEU A 177 -8.27 -1.36 0.13
CA LEU A 177 -7.82 -0.86 1.43
C LEU A 177 -8.94 -1.03 2.47
N LEU A 178 -8.62 -1.59 3.63
CA LEU A 178 -9.56 -1.73 4.74
C LEU A 178 -9.16 -0.79 5.87
N LEU A 179 -10.11 0.04 6.32
CA LEU A 179 -9.95 0.91 7.48
C LEU A 179 -10.86 0.42 8.62
N ASP A 180 -10.35 0.41 9.85
CA ASP A 180 -11.15 0.18 11.05
C ASP A 180 -12.08 1.38 11.36
N ASN A 181 -12.88 1.26 12.41
CA ASN A 181 -13.81 2.31 12.80
C ASN A 181 -13.13 3.58 13.35
N GLN A 182 -11.83 3.55 13.62
CA GLN A 182 -10.99 4.71 13.92
C GLN A 182 -10.32 5.30 12.68
N GLY A 183 -10.53 4.73 11.50
CA GLY A 183 -9.93 5.18 10.24
C GLY A 183 -8.49 4.70 10.07
N LYS A 184 -8.03 3.70 10.84
CA LYS A 184 -6.69 3.14 10.70
C LYS A 184 -6.69 1.96 9.74
N PRO A 185 -5.66 1.81 8.90
CA PRO A 185 -5.55 0.66 8.02
C PRO A 185 -5.41 -0.64 8.80
N LEU A 186 -6.12 -1.69 8.35
CA LEU A 186 -5.90 -3.04 8.85
C LEU A 186 -4.50 -3.53 8.41
N PRO A 187 -3.75 -4.23 9.29
CA PRO A 187 -2.39 -4.70 9.01
C PRO A 187 -2.45 -5.94 8.12
N ILE A 188 -2.46 -5.72 6.81
CA ILE A 188 -2.56 -6.76 5.79
C ILE A 188 -1.40 -6.55 4.81
N ASP A 189 -0.79 -7.64 4.37
CA ASP A 189 0.07 -7.60 3.18
C ASP A 189 -0.80 -7.46 1.93
N TYR A 190 -1.24 -6.24 1.66
CA TYR A 190 -2.20 -5.97 0.59
C TYR A 190 -1.70 -6.43 -0.77
N TYR A 191 -0.40 -6.38 -1.04
CA TYR A 191 0.10 -6.84 -2.33
C TYR A 191 -0.10 -8.35 -2.48
N SER A 192 0.46 -9.16 -1.57
CA SER A 192 0.40 -10.62 -1.68
C SER A 192 -0.99 -11.20 -1.45
N LYS A 193 -1.86 -10.49 -0.71
CA LYS A 193 -3.25 -10.90 -0.44
C LYS A 193 -4.25 -10.42 -1.48
N THR A 194 -3.81 -9.65 -2.47
CA THR A 194 -4.67 -9.21 -3.57
C THR A 194 -4.52 -10.10 -4.78
N SER A 195 -5.64 -10.55 -5.33
CA SER A 195 -5.73 -11.21 -6.62
C SER A 195 -6.54 -10.35 -7.59
N LEU A 196 -6.00 -10.10 -8.77
CA LEU A 196 -6.70 -9.43 -9.86
C LEU A 196 -7.41 -10.46 -10.74
N GLN A 197 -8.67 -10.21 -11.07
CA GLN A 197 -9.32 -10.92 -12.16
C GLN A 197 -9.04 -10.18 -13.47
N THR A 198 -8.59 -10.93 -14.47
CA THR A 198 -8.26 -10.38 -15.79
C THR A 198 -9.10 -11.00 -16.90
N GLY A 199 -9.55 -10.17 -17.84
CA GLY A 199 -10.16 -10.58 -19.10
C GLY A 199 -9.13 -10.76 -20.21
N PRO A 200 -9.57 -10.71 -21.48
CA PRO A 200 -8.67 -10.70 -22.64
C PRO A 200 -7.62 -9.58 -22.54
N ASN A 201 -6.40 -9.85 -23.02
CA ASN A 201 -5.27 -8.90 -23.02
C ASN A 201 -4.92 -8.35 -21.63
N ASN A 202 -5.05 -9.17 -20.58
CA ASN A 202 -4.74 -8.78 -19.20
C ASN A 202 -5.58 -7.59 -18.68
N GLN A 203 -6.70 -7.26 -19.32
CA GLN A 203 -7.59 -6.20 -18.86
C GLN A 203 -8.09 -6.53 -17.45
N ILE A 204 -7.97 -5.59 -16.51
CA ILE A 204 -8.49 -5.79 -15.15
C ILE A 204 -10.03 -5.72 -15.18
N THR A 205 -10.67 -6.77 -14.70
CA THR A 205 -12.14 -6.92 -14.62
C THR A 205 -12.66 -7.13 -13.21
N GLY A 206 -11.77 -7.31 -12.24
CA GLY A 206 -12.12 -7.48 -10.83
C GLY A 206 -10.91 -7.46 -9.92
N VAL A 207 -11.19 -7.30 -8.63
CA VAL A 207 -10.21 -7.41 -7.57
C VAL A 207 -10.78 -8.27 -6.44
N THR A 208 -9.92 -9.06 -5.81
CA THR A 208 -10.23 -9.77 -4.57
C THR A 208 -9.10 -9.57 -3.57
N LEU A 209 -9.45 -9.23 -2.33
CA LEU A 209 -8.56 -9.18 -1.19
C LEU A 209 -8.88 -10.34 -0.23
N GLU A 210 -7.87 -11.10 0.17
CA GLU A 210 -7.98 -12.09 1.23
C GLU A 210 -7.54 -11.51 2.58
N VAL A 211 -8.27 -11.85 3.64
CA VAL A 211 -7.97 -11.45 5.02
C VAL A 211 -7.97 -12.70 5.90
N ASP A 212 -6.81 -13.01 6.47
CA ASP A 212 -6.61 -14.22 7.29
C ASP A 212 -7.34 -14.15 8.64
N GLN A 213 -7.69 -12.94 9.09
CA GLN A 213 -8.37 -12.69 10.34
C GLN A 213 -9.82 -12.23 10.11
N PRO A 214 -10.75 -12.50 11.03
CA PRO A 214 -12.09 -11.93 10.98
C PRO A 214 -12.04 -10.40 10.91
N LEU A 215 -12.92 -9.80 10.10
CA LEU A 215 -13.03 -8.35 10.01
C LEU A 215 -13.56 -7.78 11.33
N PRO A 216 -12.97 -6.70 11.86
CA PRO A 216 -13.54 -5.98 12.99
C PRO A 216 -14.89 -5.35 12.61
N PRO A 217 -15.73 -4.98 13.58
CA PRO A 217 -17.00 -4.32 13.30
C PRO A 217 -16.79 -2.92 12.71
N GLY A 218 -17.59 -2.57 11.70
CA GLY A 218 -17.65 -1.23 11.12
C GLY A 218 -16.40 -0.88 10.29
N VAL A 219 -16.01 -1.77 9.39
CA VAL A 219 -14.87 -1.57 8.47
C VAL A 219 -15.32 -0.71 7.28
N GLU A 220 -14.50 0.27 6.88
CA GLU A 220 -14.63 0.92 5.59
C GLU A 220 -13.72 0.20 4.58
N ALA A 221 -14.31 -0.35 3.52
CA ALA A 221 -13.59 -0.94 2.41
C ALA A 221 -13.49 0.06 1.25
N ILE A 222 -12.28 0.25 0.72
CA ILE A 222 -11.97 1.24 -0.30
C ILE A 222 -11.25 0.57 -1.45
N VAL A 223 -11.87 0.52 -2.63
CA VAL A 223 -11.18 0.06 -3.84
C VAL A 223 -10.18 1.13 -4.26
N MET A 224 -8.90 0.80 -4.19
CA MET A 224 -7.77 1.62 -4.59
C MET A 224 -7.36 1.22 -6.01
N THR A 225 -7.45 2.14 -6.95
CA THR A 225 -6.96 1.97 -8.33
C THR A 225 -5.63 2.71 -8.45
N ASP A 226 -4.54 1.98 -8.57
CA ASP A 226 -3.18 2.46 -8.33
C ASP A 226 -3.08 3.16 -6.96
N ALA A 227 -2.98 4.49 -6.97
CA ALA A 227 -2.93 5.34 -5.79
C ALA A 227 -4.17 6.24 -5.65
N PHE A 228 -5.32 5.86 -6.21
CA PHE A 228 -6.56 6.65 -6.14
C PHE A 228 -7.69 5.88 -5.45
N PRO A 229 -8.38 6.47 -4.43
CA PRO A 229 -9.54 5.85 -3.79
C PRO A 229 -10.77 5.95 -4.69
N ALA A 230 -11.02 4.91 -5.49
CA ALA A 230 -12.00 4.94 -6.56
C ALA A 230 -13.43 4.65 -6.10
N LYS A 231 -13.60 3.81 -5.08
CA LYS A 231 -14.90 3.51 -4.46
C LYS A 231 -14.75 3.23 -2.97
N ARG A 232 -15.72 3.65 -2.17
CA ARG A 232 -15.81 3.39 -0.73
C ARG A 232 -17.11 2.67 -0.42
N GLN A 233 -17.08 1.76 0.54
CA GLN A 233 -18.26 1.07 1.06
C GLN A 233 -18.04 0.69 2.53
N THR A 234 -19.00 1.03 3.38
CA THR A 234 -19.01 0.53 4.76
C THR A 234 -19.47 -0.93 4.76
N ILE A 235 -18.71 -1.77 5.46
CA ILE A 235 -18.99 -3.18 5.70
C ILE A 235 -19.46 -3.33 7.14
N GLU A 236 -20.72 -3.71 7.33
CA GLU A 236 -21.21 -4.12 8.64
C GLU A 236 -20.77 -5.58 8.87
N ALA A 237 -19.94 -5.80 9.89
CA ALA A 237 -19.58 -7.16 10.27
C ALA A 237 -20.79 -7.79 10.98
N GLY A 238 -21.47 -8.71 10.30
CA GLY A 238 -22.53 -9.51 10.92
C GLY A 238 -23.75 -9.74 10.05
N SER A 239 -23.71 -10.81 9.26
CA SER A 239 -24.83 -11.75 9.14
C SER A 239 -24.27 -13.14 8.84
#